data_AF-A0A350J186-F1
#
_entry.id   AF-A0A350J186-F1
#
_cell.length_a   1.000
_cell.length_b   1.000
_cell.length_c   1.000
_cell.angle_alpha   90.00
_cell.angle_beta   90.00
_cell.angle_gamma   90.00
#
_symmetry.space_group_name_H-M   'P 1'
#
loop_
_entity.id
_entity.type
_entity.pdbx_description
1 polymer ?
#
loop_
_entity_poly.entity_id
_entity_poly.type
_entity_poly.pdbx_seq_one_letter_code
_entity_poly.pdbx_strand_id
1 'polypeptide(L)'
;MVCRALKPLSMLLAMWLVILSLSACSLLNNGLFADPELEKQVAETLAELPQARDHLASLREQANEVSLLQDVSLLQDVSSLQTVSTLQDVSSAYQEALQLADKPLVQQEIHRRLAHINLQLAEERQINDSLTKPQAIYQDAIESYLALLEGYSASSFTENNTSLDQLLYPLAKAYEMSGDIPNALLIFDRLVTDVPNSIYYSEAQFRRAEILFAAANYSKASQAYKAVIQRAGEAPDKPAPFLMNSWYMAGWSDFKLGHYNAALKAFFTVLDRQFSQSKNGESVFAGQKNLVNDSLVNDTLRVMSLAFSYKAGPSTIGDILDQLYSPSAEPIYVDRLYQNLANLYLEKKRFIDSAATFAAYIDRYPTSKIAPAFHVKQINVYVDGGFPERVREQKQAYVEAYGVKSNYWAQMDADSQQLIYQRLTVYIDELASYYHHLAQAKQQQRKKQLATIDSLKKSNLKSNSSVLITEQEIYDLYQQAGDWYEVWIASVAESPDLIASKTITTTTNTTTTTTTNTTTPLDKIWFLLGET
;
A
#
# COMPACT_ATOMS: atom_id res chain seq x y z
N MET A 1 9.50 -10.59 -25.72
CA MET A 1 8.72 -11.82 -25.43
C MET A 1 9.45 -12.59 -24.35
N VAL A 2 8.91 -12.58 -23.12
CA VAL A 2 8.84 -13.64 -22.09
C VAL A 2 8.27 -12.94 -20.84
N CYS A 3 6.95 -12.93 -20.72
CA CYS A 3 6.27 -12.60 -19.47
C CYS A 3 6.34 -13.83 -18.56
N ARG A 4 7.00 -13.73 -17.40
CA ARG A 4 6.84 -14.71 -16.33
C ARG A 4 5.70 -14.24 -15.42
N ALA A 5 4.60 -14.98 -15.47
CA ALA A 5 3.50 -14.89 -14.52
C ALA A 5 3.99 -15.34 -13.14
N LEU A 6 3.95 -14.43 -12.16
CA LEU A 6 4.09 -14.74 -10.74
C LEU A 6 2.69 -14.98 -10.15
N LYS A 7 2.56 -16.11 -9.45
CA LYS A 7 1.32 -16.77 -9.00
C LYS A 7 0.57 -15.99 -7.88
N PRO A 8 -0.77 -16.15 -7.76
CA PRO A 8 -1.57 -15.67 -6.62
C PRO A 8 -1.72 -16.75 -5.52
N LEU A 9 -0.65 -17.48 -5.19
CA LEU A 9 -0.74 -18.67 -4.32
C LEU A 9 -0.57 -18.35 -2.82
N SER A 10 -0.04 -17.18 -2.45
CA SER A 10 0.32 -16.87 -1.06
C SER A 10 -0.79 -16.20 -0.23
N MET A 11 -1.81 -15.63 -0.88
CA MET A 11 -2.93 -14.97 -0.19
C MET A 11 -4.02 -15.94 0.29
N LEU A 12 -4.22 -17.05 -0.42
CA LEU A 12 -5.15 -18.11 -0.01
C LEU A 12 -4.70 -18.79 1.30
N LEU A 13 -3.39 -18.96 1.51
CA LEU A 13 -2.86 -19.66 2.68
C LEU A 13 -3.03 -18.88 4.00
N ALA A 14 -2.97 -17.54 3.96
CA ALA A 14 -3.08 -16.69 5.15
C ALA A 14 -4.54 -16.47 5.59
N MET A 15 -5.49 -16.53 4.65
CA MET A 15 -6.93 -16.46 4.94
C MET A 15 -7.44 -17.75 5.62
N TRP A 16 -6.79 -18.88 5.32
CA TRP A 16 -7.12 -20.20 5.88
C TRP A 16 -6.66 -20.38 7.33
N LEU A 17 -5.55 -19.77 7.73
CA LEU A 17 -5.00 -19.87 9.09
C LEU A 17 -5.79 -19.08 10.15
N VAL A 18 -6.58 -18.08 9.75
CA VAL A 18 -7.46 -17.32 10.66
C VAL A 18 -8.81 -18.02 10.85
N ILE A 19 -9.25 -18.85 9.89
CA ILE A 19 -10.50 -19.62 9.98
C ILE A 19 -10.35 -20.80 10.97
N LEU A 20 -9.13 -21.30 11.16
CA LEU A 20 -8.82 -22.45 12.01
C LEU A 20 -8.84 -22.18 13.53
N SER A 21 -8.69 -20.93 13.99
CA SER A 21 -8.62 -20.64 15.43
C SER A 21 -9.91 -20.10 16.05
N LEU A 22 -10.94 -19.80 15.25
CA LEU A 22 -12.19 -19.18 15.73
C LEU A 22 -13.44 -20.07 15.65
N SER A 23 -13.36 -21.22 14.96
CA SER A 23 -14.54 -21.97 14.54
C SER A 23 -14.92 -23.16 15.43
N ALA A 24 -14.00 -23.68 16.26
CA ALA A 24 -14.28 -24.89 17.05
C ALA A 24 -15.10 -24.64 18.33
N CYS A 25 -15.01 -23.45 18.95
CA CYS A 25 -15.63 -23.19 20.26
C CYS A 25 -16.74 -22.13 20.29
N SER A 26 -16.92 -21.32 19.25
CA SER A 26 -17.80 -20.14 19.33
C SER A 26 -19.27 -20.38 18.94
N LEU A 27 -19.58 -21.46 18.21
CA LEU A 27 -20.94 -21.73 17.69
C LEU A 27 -21.73 -22.80 18.47
N LEU A 28 -21.05 -23.62 19.27
CA LEU A 28 -21.72 -24.43 20.32
C LEU A 28 -22.35 -23.56 21.42
N ASN A 29 -21.95 -22.28 21.53
CA ASN A 29 -22.23 -21.48 22.73
C ASN A 29 -23.19 -20.29 22.56
N ASN A 30 -23.57 -19.89 21.34
CA ASN A 30 -24.40 -18.68 21.16
C ASN A 30 -25.79 -18.87 20.55
N GLY A 31 -26.11 -20.06 20.00
CA GLY A 31 -27.45 -20.37 19.48
C GLY A 31 -28.28 -21.29 20.38
N LEU A 32 -27.62 -22.11 21.21
CA LEU A 32 -28.27 -23.12 22.04
C LEU A 32 -29.19 -22.53 23.13
N PHE A 33 -28.87 -21.33 23.61
CA PHE A 33 -29.34 -20.78 24.88
C PHE A 33 -30.36 -19.63 24.74
N ALA A 34 -30.87 -19.38 23.54
CA ALA A 34 -31.84 -18.30 23.33
C ALA A 34 -33.24 -18.64 23.89
N ASP A 35 -33.56 -19.94 23.98
CA ASP A 35 -34.76 -20.46 24.64
C ASP A 35 -34.39 -21.63 25.58
N PRO A 36 -34.34 -21.39 26.91
CA PRO A 36 -33.97 -22.40 27.91
C PRO A 36 -34.88 -23.64 27.91
N GLU A 37 -36.14 -23.50 27.49
CA GLU A 37 -37.09 -24.61 27.44
C GLU A 37 -36.80 -25.52 26.24
N LEU A 38 -36.46 -24.93 25.09
CA LEU A 38 -36.06 -25.69 23.90
C LEU A 38 -34.73 -26.44 24.13
N GLU A 39 -33.77 -25.78 24.78
CA GLU A 39 -32.51 -26.41 25.17
C GLU A 39 -32.73 -27.63 26.05
N LYS A 40 -33.58 -27.48 27.07
CA LYS A 40 -33.96 -28.57 27.97
C LYS A 40 -34.63 -29.71 27.21
N GLN A 41 -35.52 -29.42 26.26
CA GLN A 41 -36.17 -30.46 25.46
C GLN A 41 -35.19 -31.20 24.54
N VAL A 42 -34.23 -30.52 23.92
CA VAL A 42 -33.16 -31.17 23.15
C VAL A 42 -32.28 -32.02 24.07
N ALA A 43 -31.93 -31.51 25.25
CA ALA A 43 -31.16 -32.25 26.25
C ALA A 43 -31.92 -33.47 26.78
N GLU A 44 -33.22 -33.38 26.99
CA GLU A 44 -34.11 -34.50 27.35
C GLU A 44 -34.20 -35.53 26.22
N THR A 45 -34.35 -35.09 24.97
CA THR A 45 -34.37 -35.97 23.79
C THR A 45 -33.04 -36.71 23.65
N LEU A 46 -31.92 -36.03 23.88
CA LEU A 46 -30.61 -36.65 23.95
C LEU A 46 -30.48 -37.56 25.19
N ALA A 47 -31.10 -37.23 26.33
CA ALA A 47 -31.08 -38.06 27.54
C ALA A 47 -31.83 -39.39 27.39
N GLU A 48 -32.86 -39.44 26.55
CA GLU A 48 -33.54 -40.69 26.14
C GLU A 48 -32.69 -41.51 25.15
N LEU A 49 -31.57 -40.95 24.70
CA LEU A 49 -30.59 -41.54 23.80
C LEU A 49 -29.21 -41.66 24.46
N PRO A 50 -29.05 -42.52 25.49
CA PRO A 50 -27.82 -42.59 26.28
C PRO A 50 -26.59 -42.84 25.40
N GLN A 51 -26.69 -43.62 24.32
CA GLN A 51 -25.57 -43.80 23.39
C GLN A 51 -25.18 -42.51 22.65
N ALA A 52 -26.12 -41.79 22.03
CA ALA A 52 -25.80 -40.54 21.31
C ALA A 52 -25.38 -39.42 22.27
N ARG A 53 -25.99 -39.33 23.45
CA ARG A 53 -25.61 -38.36 24.49
C ARG A 53 -24.24 -38.66 25.07
N ASP A 54 -23.98 -39.90 25.46
CA ASP A 54 -22.70 -40.28 26.06
C ASP A 54 -21.58 -40.21 25.00
N HIS A 55 -21.90 -40.44 23.72
CA HIS A 55 -20.99 -40.19 22.60
C HIS A 55 -20.74 -38.69 22.39
N LEU A 56 -21.76 -37.83 22.37
CA LEU A 56 -21.58 -36.37 22.29
C LEU A 56 -20.82 -35.80 23.49
N ALA A 57 -21.06 -36.35 24.69
CA ALA A 57 -20.35 -35.97 25.91
C ALA A 57 -18.88 -36.40 25.85
N SER A 58 -18.57 -37.62 25.39
CA SER A 58 -17.20 -38.10 25.25
C SER A 58 -16.43 -37.33 24.17
N LEU A 59 -17.08 -36.97 23.06
CA LEU A 59 -16.49 -36.11 22.02
C LEU A 59 -16.21 -34.70 22.56
N ARG A 60 -17.10 -34.15 23.40
CA ARG A 60 -16.90 -32.83 24.04
C ARG A 60 -15.74 -32.87 25.05
N GLU A 61 -15.61 -33.96 25.79
CA GLU A 61 -14.50 -34.19 26.73
C GLU A 61 -13.16 -34.32 25.99
N GLN A 62 -13.12 -35.10 24.90
CA GLN A 62 -11.96 -35.23 24.02
C GLN A 62 -11.57 -33.88 23.38
N ALA A 63 -12.53 -33.10 22.90
CA ALA A 63 -12.28 -31.77 22.34
C ALA A 63 -11.71 -30.79 23.38
N ASN A 64 -12.20 -30.85 24.63
CA ASN A 64 -11.67 -30.05 25.74
C ASN A 64 -10.25 -30.48 26.15
N GLU A 65 -9.95 -31.79 26.17
CA GLU A 65 -8.60 -32.30 26.42
C GLU A 65 -7.60 -31.88 25.33
N VAL A 66 -8.00 -31.91 24.07
CA VAL A 66 -7.18 -31.42 22.94
C VAL A 66 -6.93 -29.91 23.03
N SER A 67 -7.92 -29.13 23.47
CA SER A 67 -7.77 -27.69 23.71
C SER A 67 -6.81 -27.37 24.87
N LEU A 68 -6.69 -28.26 25.86
CA LEU A 68 -5.73 -28.12 26.98
C LEU A 68 -4.30 -28.53 26.58
N LEU A 69 -4.14 -29.33 25.51
CA LEU A 69 -2.85 -29.80 24.98
C LEU A 69 -2.24 -28.85 23.93
N GLN A 70 -3.02 -27.91 23.40
CA GLN A 70 -2.55 -26.91 22.41
C GLN A 70 -1.55 -25.88 22.96
N ASP A 71 -1.31 -25.86 24.27
CA ASP A 71 -0.22 -25.10 24.91
C ASP A 71 1.18 -25.72 24.71
N VAL A 72 1.31 -26.85 24.00
CA VAL A 72 2.60 -27.51 23.72
C VAL A 72 2.93 -27.53 22.23
N SER A 73 3.93 -26.72 21.85
CA SER A 73 4.38 -26.39 20.49
C SER A 73 4.96 -27.52 19.61
N LEU A 74 4.40 -28.73 19.57
CA LEU A 74 5.00 -29.86 18.81
C LEU A 74 4.06 -30.78 18.01
N LEU A 75 2.81 -30.42 17.70
CA LEU A 75 1.91 -31.30 16.92
C LEU A 75 1.34 -30.61 15.67
N GLN A 76 2.11 -30.62 14.57
CA GLN A 76 1.65 -30.11 13.26
C GLN A 76 0.94 -31.17 12.39
N ASP A 77 0.96 -32.45 12.76
CA ASP A 77 0.52 -33.55 11.85
C ASP A 77 -0.61 -34.44 12.40
N VAL A 78 -1.04 -34.24 13.66
CA VAL A 78 -2.04 -35.10 14.33
C VAL A 78 -3.41 -34.42 14.47
N SER A 79 -3.44 -33.10 14.47
CA SER A 79 -4.63 -32.29 14.77
C SER A 79 -5.69 -32.30 13.65
N SER A 80 -5.30 -32.36 12.37
CA SER A 80 -6.24 -32.35 11.24
C SER A 80 -6.97 -33.68 11.02
N LEU A 81 -6.36 -34.81 11.39
CA LEU A 81 -6.98 -36.14 11.25
C LEU A 81 -7.95 -36.44 12.40
N GLN A 82 -7.69 -35.93 13.60
CA GLN A 82 -8.59 -36.09 14.76
C GLN A 82 -9.83 -35.20 14.69
N THR A 83 -9.75 -33.99 14.11
CA THR A 83 -10.93 -33.10 13.99
C THR A 83 -11.96 -33.61 12.98
N VAL A 84 -11.51 -34.20 11.86
CA VAL A 84 -12.39 -34.75 10.82
C VAL A 84 -13.20 -35.95 11.35
N SER A 85 -12.59 -36.80 12.20
CA SER A 85 -13.33 -37.89 12.84
C SER A 85 -14.38 -37.37 13.83
N THR A 86 -14.04 -36.37 14.66
CA THR A 86 -14.98 -35.90 15.69
C THR A 86 -16.22 -35.19 15.11
N LEU A 87 -16.09 -34.37 14.06
CA LEU A 87 -17.25 -33.73 13.43
C LEU A 87 -18.17 -34.73 12.71
N GLN A 88 -17.59 -35.74 12.07
CA GLN A 88 -18.35 -36.81 11.41
C GLN A 88 -19.09 -37.69 12.44
N ASP A 89 -18.47 -37.95 13.59
CA ASP A 89 -19.08 -38.67 14.71
C ASP A 89 -20.23 -37.85 15.33
N VAL A 90 -20.03 -36.54 15.55
CA VAL A 90 -21.08 -35.61 15.99
C VAL A 90 -22.25 -35.61 15.00
N SER A 91 -21.98 -35.53 13.69
CA SER A 91 -23.03 -35.59 12.65
C SER A 91 -23.86 -36.88 12.75
N SER A 92 -23.20 -38.01 12.97
CA SER A 92 -23.87 -39.31 13.07
C SER A 92 -24.78 -39.38 14.29
N ALA A 93 -24.32 -38.88 15.44
CA ALA A 93 -25.13 -38.79 16.67
C ALA A 93 -26.38 -37.91 16.48
N TYR A 94 -26.28 -36.79 15.76
CA TYR A 94 -27.45 -35.96 15.45
C TYR A 94 -28.41 -36.62 14.44
N GLN A 95 -27.92 -37.42 13.49
CA GLN A 95 -28.76 -38.20 12.58
C GLN A 95 -29.56 -39.27 13.32
N GLU A 96 -28.95 -39.95 14.29
CA GLU A 96 -29.66 -40.88 15.18
C GLU A 96 -30.72 -40.18 16.01
N ALA A 97 -30.37 -39.03 16.61
CA ALA A 97 -31.32 -38.22 17.38
C ALA A 97 -32.52 -37.77 16.54
N LEU A 98 -32.31 -37.45 15.26
CA LEU A 98 -33.38 -37.06 14.35
C LEU A 98 -34.40 -38.18 14.13
N GLN A 99 -33.97 -39.45 14.06
CA GLN A 99 -34.87 -40.60 13.83
C GLN A 99 -35.83 -40.86 14.99
N LEU A 100 -35.51 -40.34 16.17
CA LEU A 100 -36.22 -40.61 17.42
C LEU A 100 -36.91 -39.37 17.97
N ALA A 101 -36.65 -38.20 17.40
CA ALA A 101 -37.32 -36.97 17.78
C ALA A 101 -38.77 -37.00 17.30
N ASP A 102 -39.73 -37.04 18.22
CA ASP A 102 -41.16 -37.02 17.88
C ASP A 102 -41.76 -35.59 17.82
N LYS A 103 -41.08 -34.62 18.44
CA LYS A 103 -41.55 -33.23 18.50
C LYS A 103 -41.06 -32.43 17.28
N PRO A 104 -41.94 -31.77 16.51
CA PRO A 104 -41.56 -31.00 15.32
C PRO A 104 -40.50 -29.92 15.59
N LEU A 105 -40.59 -29.22 16.72
CA LEU A 105 -39.61 -28.19 17.11
C LEU A 105 -38.21 -28.76 17.38
N VAL A 106 -38.14 -29.98 17.93
CA VAL A 106 -36.87 -30.67 18.18
C VAL A 106 -36.26 -31.16 16.88
N GLN A 107 -37.07 -31.76 15.99
CA GLN A 107 -36.61 -32.16 14.65
C GLN A 107 -36.04 -30.97 13.87
N GLN A 108 -36.72 -29.81 13.93
CA GLN A 108 -36.26 -28.57 13.31
C GLN A 108 -34.88 -28.13 13.82
N GLU A 109 -34.69 -28.11 15.14
CA GLU A 109 -33.42 -27.72 15.74
C GLU A 109 -32.30 -28.69 15.38
N ILE A 110 -32.58 -30.01 15.35
CA ILE A 110 -31.63 -31.02 14.90
C ILE A 110 -31.27 -30.81 13.42
N HIS A 111 -32.24 -30.58 12.54
CA HIS A 111 -31.99 -30.25 11.13
C HIS A 111 -31.11 -29.01 10.96
N ARG A 112 -31.36 -27.96 11.77
CA ARG A 112 -30.54 -26.74 11.77
C ARG A 112 -29.08 -27.02 12.14
N ARG A 113 -28.86 -27.84 13.18
CA ARG A 113 -27.51 -28.25 13.60
C ARG A 113 -26.81 -29.09 12.55
N LEU A 114 -27.52 -30.08 11.98
CA LEU A 114 -27.00 -30.91 10.90
C LEU A 114 -26.60 -30.05 9.68
N ALA A 115 -27.39 -29.04 9.30
CA ALA A 115 -27.03 -28.14 8.21
C ALA A 115 -25.71 -27.40 8.48
N HIS A 116 -25.51 -26.94 9.72
CA HIS A 116 -24.25 -26.28 10.11
C HIS A 116 -23.06 -27.25 10.12
N ILE A 117 -23.25 -28.44 10.67
CA ILE A 117 -22.23 -29.50 10.69
C ILE A 117 -21.86 -29.91 9.26
N ASN A 118 -22.85 -30.07 8.38
CA ASN A 118 -22.63 -30.41 6.97
C ASN A 118 -21.80 -29.34 6.26
N LEU A 119 -22.03 -28.06 6.54
CA LEU A 119 -21.22 -26.98 5.99
C LEU A 119 -19.77 -27.03 6.50
N GLN A 120 -19.56 -27.28 7.79
CA GLN A 120 -18.22 -27.41 8.36
C GLN A 120 -17.47 -28.62 7.78
N LEU A 121 -18.14 -29.78 7.68
CA LEU A 121 -17.60 -30.98 7.04
C LEU A 121 -17.26 -30.72 5.58
N ALA A 122 -18.07 -29.95 4.86
CA ALA A 122 -17.78 -29.55 3.48
C ALA A 122 -16.51 -28.68 3.39
N GLU A 123 -16.36 -27.70 4.29
CA GLU A 123 -15.16 -26.87 4.38
C GLU A 123 -13.90 -27.70 4.64
N GLU A 124 -13.96 -28.64 5.60
CA GLU A 124 -12.85 -29.56 5.89
C GLU A 124 -12.53 -30.50 4.72
N ARG A 125 -13.56 -31.04 4.05
CA ARG A 125 -13.37 -31.91 2.89
C ARG A 125 -12.70 -31.15 1.75
N GLN A 126 -13.05 -29.89 1.50
CA GLN A 126 -12.39 -29.10 0.46
C GLN A 126 -10.88 -28.92 0.71
N ILE A 127 -10.44 -28.88 1.97
CA ILE A 127 -9.02 -28.84 2.36
C ILE A 127 -8.33 -30.16 2.00
N ASN A 128 -8.95 -31.26 2.43
CA ASN A 128 -8.31 -32.56 2.52
C ASN A 128 -8.48 -33.41 1.26
N ASP A 129 -9.50 -33.13 0.45
CA ASP A 129 -9.81 -33.84 -0.78
C ASP A 129 -9.74 -32.89 -1.99
N SER A 130 -8.59 -32.94 -2.66
CA SER A 130 -8.36 -32.16 -3.89
C SER A 130 -8.99 -32.77 -5.15
N LEU A 131 -9.55 -33.99 -5.09
CA LEU A 131 -10.10 -34.70 -6.25
C LEU A 131 -11.60 -34.44 -6.42
N THR A 132 -12.32 -34.28 -5.32
CA THR A 132 -13.75 -34.00 -5.37
C THR A 132 -14.02 -32.55 -5.77
N LYS A 133 -14.97 -32.37 -6.70
CA LYS A 133 -15.35 -31.02 -7.16
C LYS A 133 -16.07 -30.27 -6.04
N PRO A 134 -15.81 -28.95 -5.85
CA PRO A 134 -16.48 -28.15 -4.82
C PRO A 134 -18.01 -28.26 -4.86
N GLN A 135 -18.62 -28.34 -6.04
CA GLN A 135 -20.07 -28.51 -6.17
C GLN A 135 -20.61 -29.73 -5.42
N ALA A 136 -19.91 -30.87 -5.52
CA ALA A 136 -20.31 -32.10 -4.84
C ALA A 136 -20.01 -32.04 -3.33
N ILE A 137 -18.94 -31.32 -2.93
CA ILE A 137 -18.55 -31.18 -1.52
C ILE A 137 -19.62 -30.41 -0.74
N TYR A 138 -20.21 -29.36 -1.33
CA TYR A 138 -21.16 -28.46 -0.66
C TYR A 138 -22.64 -28.79 -0.89
N GLN A 139 -22.96 -29.81 -1.68
CA GLN A 139 -24.34 -30.14 -2.06
C GLN A 139 -25.24 -30.39 -0.84
N ASP A 140 -24.83 -31.26 0.07
CA ASP A 140 -25.62 -31.62 1.26
C ASP A 140 -25.91 -30.40 2.15
N ALA A 141 -24.92 -29.51 2.29
CA ALA A 141 -25.08 -28.27 3.06
C ALA A 141 -26.10 -27.32 2.39
N ILE A 142 -26.00 -27.13 1.07
CA ILE A 142 -26.93 -26.30 0.30
C ILE A 142 -28.36 -26.83 0.43
N GLU A 143 -28.56 -28.14 0.20
CA GLU A 143 -29.88 -28.76 0.30
C GLU A 143 -30.48 -28.63 1.71
N SER A 144 -29.66 -28.83 2.75
CA SER A 144 -30.09 -28.68 4.15
C SER A 144 -30.55 -27.25 4.45
N TYR A 145 -29.80 -26.23 4.01
CA TYR A 145 -30.18 -24.83 4.23
C TYR A 145 -31.38 -24.38 3.39
N LEU A 146 -31.56 -24.90 2.17
CA LEU A 146 -32.75 -24.64 1.37
C LEU A 146 -34.01 -25.19 2.05
N ALA A 147 -33.96 -26.42 2.57
CA ALA A 147 -35.08 -27.03 3.29
C ALA A 147 -35.46 -26.22 4.55
N LEU A 148 -34.45 -25.73 5.30
CA LEU A 148 -34.68 -24.86 6.45
C LEU A 148 -35.32 -23.52 6.05
N LEU A 149 -34.92 -22.95 4.91
CA LEU A 149 -35.45 -21.68 4.41
C LEU A 149 -36.88 -21.81 3.89
N GLU A 150 -37.22 -22.93 3.26
CA GLU A 150 -38.59 -23.27 2.85
C GLU A 150 -39.50 -23.38 4.08
N GLY A 151 -39.07 -24.14 5.09
CA GLY A 151 -39.76 -24.24 6.39
C GLY A 151 -39.98 -22.87 7.03
N TYR A 152 -38.96 -22.01 7.06
CA TYR A 152 -39.05 -20.65 7.57
C TYR A 152 -40.16 -19.82 6.89
N SER A 153 -40.29 -19.93 5.55
CA SER A 153 -41.28 -19.18 4.78
C SER A 153 -42.73 -19.66 4.98
N ALA A 154 -42.93 -20.92 5.36
CA ALA A 154 -44.25 -21.56 5.48
C ALA A 154 -44.99 -21.25 6.80
N SER A 155 -44.56 -20.24 7.58
CA SER A 155 -45.16 -19.77 8.85
C SER A 155 -45.15 -20.75 10.03
N SER A 156 -44.70 -22.00 9.87
CA SER A 156 -44.59 -22.98 10.96
C SER A 156 -43.41 -22.72 11.92
N PHE A 157 -42.62 -21.68 11.65
CA PHE A 157 -41.30 -21.41 12.25
C PHE A 157 -41.25 -20.08 13.03
N THR A 158 -42.33 -19.29 13.04
CA THR A 158 -42.34 -17.90 13.54
C THR A 158 -42.32 -17.76 15.06
N GLU A 159 -42.42 -18.86 15.82
CA GLU A 159 -42.26 -18.86 17.28
C GLU A 159 -40.79 -19.07 17.72
N ASN A 160 -39.90 -19.47 16.82
CA ASN A 160 -38.51 -19.81 17.16
C ASN A 160 -37.54 -18.64 16.91
N ASN A 161 -36.63 -18.43 17.88
CA ASN A 161 -35.51 -17.47 17.90
C ASN A 161 -34.48 -17.58 16.74
N THR A 162 -34.79 -18.29 15.65
CA THR A 162 -33.90 -18.37 14.47
C THR A 162 -34.09 -17.15 13.60
N SER A 163 -33.08 -16.27 13.59
CA SER A 163 -33.07 -15.11 12.71
C SER A 163 -32.77 -15.52 11.26
N LEU A 164 -33.46 -14.90 10.30
CA LEU A 164 -33.36 -15.21 8.86
C LEU A 164 -31.91 -15.15 8.35
N ASP A 165 -31.09 -14.27 8.91
CA ASP A 165 -29.68 -14.14 8.56
C ASP A 165 -28.83 -15.39 8.88
N GLN A 166 -29.18 -16.14 9.93
CA GLN A 166 -28.52 -17.41 10.29
C GLN A 166 -28.79 -18.53 9.29
N LEU A 167 -29.78 -18.36 8.39
CA LEU A 167 -30.04 -19.26 7.27
C LEU A 167 -29.43 -18.71 5.98
N LEU A 168 -29.61 -17.41 5.71
CA LEU A 168 -29.15 -16.79 4.46
C LEU A 168 -27.63 -16.75 4.36
N TYR A 169 -26.91 -16.38 5.41
CA TYR A 169 -25.45 -16.23 5.32
C TYR A 169 -24.73 -17.57 5.04
N PRO A 170 -24.98 -18.65 5.81
CA PRO A 170 -24.35 -19.95 5.54
C PRO A 170 -24.73 -20.53 4.18
N LEU A 171 -25.98 -20.34 3.72
CA LEU A 171 -26.42 -20.75 2.40
C LEU A 171 -25.65 -20.01 1.29
N ALA A 172 -25.52 -18.69 1.40
CA ALA A 172 -24.74 -17.89 0.45
C ALA A 172 -23.27 -18.32 0.42
N LYS A 173 -22.68 -18.57 1.60
CA LYS A 173 -21.31 -19.10 1.72
C LYS A 173 -21.18 -20.47 1.05
N ALA A 174 -22.11 -21.39 1.29
CA ALA A 174 -22.10 -22.72 0.68
C ALA A 174 -22.16 -22.63 -0.85
N TYR A 175 -23.05 -21.79 -1.40
CA TYR A 175 -23.09 -21.52 -2.84
C TYR A 175 -21.78 -20.93 -3.35
N GLU A 176 -21.21 -19.93 -2.68
CA GLU A 176 -19.95 -19.31 -3.08
C GLU A 176 -18.80 -20.33 -3.12
N MET A 177 -18.65 -21.13 -2.06
CA MET A 177 -17.60 -22.14 -1.95
C MET A 177 -17.80 -23.31 -2.93
N SER A 178 -19.04 -23.62 -3.28
CA SER A 178 -19.38 -24.59 -4.34
C SER A 178 -19.02 -24.08 -5.75
N GLY A 179 -18.81 -22.78 -5.91
CA GLY A 179 -18.60 -22.12 -7.21
C GLY A 179 -19.88 -21.72 -7.94
N ASP A 180 -21.07 -21.91 -7.34
CA ASP A 180 -22.34 -21.39 -7.85
C ASP A 180 -22.52 -19.91 -7.48
N ILE A 181 -21.71 -19.08 -8.13
CA ILE A 181 -21.65 -17.64 -7.91
C ILE A 181 -22.99 -16.92 -8.16
N PRO A 182 -23.80 -17.28 -9.19
CA PRO A 182 -25.11 -16.67 -9.40
C PRO A 182 -26.06 -16.84 -8.21
N ASN A 183 -26.17 -18.06 -7.66
CA ASN A 183 -27.02 -18.29 -6.50
C ASN A 183 -26.45 -17.65 -5.23
N ALA A 184 -25.12 -17.69 -5.03
CA ALA A 184 -24.47 -16.98 -3.93
C ALA A 184 -24.85 -15.49 -3.92
N LEU A 185 -24.77 -14.82 -5.07
CA LEU A 185 -25.11 -13.42 -5.22
C LEU A 185 -26.59 -13.15 -4.88
N LEU A 186 -27.52 -13.99 -5.35
CA LEU A 186 -28.94 -13.86 -5.04
C LEU A 186 -29.23 -13.95 -3.52
N ILE A 187 -28.57 -14.89 -2.83
CA ILE A 187 -28.77 -15.04 -1.38
C ILE A 187 -28.10 -13.90 -0.61
N PHE A 188 -26.91 -13.43 -1.02
CA PHE A 188 -26.32 -12.23 -0.42
C PHE A 188 -27.16 -10.97 -0.65
N ASP A 189 -27.73 -10.79 -1.86
CA ASP A 189 -28.68 -9.70 -2.17
C ASP A 189 -29.88 -9.71 -1.22
N ARG A 190 -30.43 -10.91 -0.99
CA ARG A 190 -31.54 -11.10 -0.05
C ARG A 190 -31.14 -10.76 1.38
N LEU A 191 -29.98 -11.23 1.85
CA LEU A 191 -29.49 -10.95 3.21
C LEU A 191 -29.39 -9.45 3.46
N VAL A 192 -28.72 -8.72 2.57
CA VAL A 192 -28.47 -7.28 2.79
C VAL A 192 -29.73 -6.42 2.65
N THR A 193 -30.79 -6.96 2.05
CA THR A 193 -32.09 -6.29 1.82
C THR A 193 -33.10 -6.62 2.91
N ASP A 194 -33.28 -7.91 3.22
CA ASP A 194 -34.30 -8.40 4.15
C ASP A 194 -33.86 -8.27 5.61
N VAL A 195 -32.56 -8.37 5.88
CA VAL A 195 -31.98 -8.34 7.24
C VAL A 195 -30.81 -7.34 7.34
N PRO A 196 -31.05 -6.03 7.08
CA PRO A 196 -29.99 -5.00 7.05
C PRO A 196 -29.30 -4.76 8.41
N ASN A 197 -29.89 -5.24 9.51
CA ASN A 197 -29.33 -5.15 10.86
C ASN A 197 -28.54 -6.40 11.29
N SER A 198 -28.40 -7.39 10.40
CA SER A 198 -27.65 -8.62 10.66
C SER A 198 -26.21 -8.35 11.06
N ILE A 199 -25.67 -9.18 11.96
CA ILE A 199 -24.23 -9.21 12.27
C ILE A 199 -23.37 -9.60 11.06
N TYR A 200 -23.98 -10.28 10.08
CA TYR A 200 -23.32 -10.72 8.85
C TYR A 200 -23.37 -9.65 7.75
N TYR A 201 -24.04 -8.51 7.97
CA TYR A 201 -24.28 -7.50 6.94
C TYR A 201 -23.00 -7.03 6.26
N SER A 202 -21.99 -6.64 7.05
CA SER A 202 -20.72 -6.13 6.50
C SER A 202 -19.97 -7.18 5.69
N GLU A 203 -19.97 -8.44 6.14
CA GLU A 203 -19.34 -9.53 5.40
C GLU A 203 -20.11 -9.85 4.11
N ALA A 204 -21.45 -9.93 4.20
CA ALA A 204 -22.31 -10.20 3.05
C ALA A 204 -22.16 -9.12 1.98
N GLN A 205 -22.14 -7.84 2.37
CA GLN A 205 -21.85 -6.74 1.44
C GLN A 205 -20.45 -6.85 0.84
N PHE A 206 -19.44 -7.21 1.63
CA PHE A 206 -18.08 -7.38 1.14
C PHE A 206 -17.99 -8.52 0.10
N ARG A 207 -18.51 -9.72 0.41
CA ARG A 207 -18.52 -10.87 -0.51
C ARG A 207 -19.32 -10.59 -1.78
N ARG A 208 -20.49 -9.97 -1.63
CA ARG A 208 -21.29 -9.46 -2.74
C ARG A 208 -20.49 -8.50 -3.63
N ALA A 209 -19.74 -7.58 -3.03
CA ALA A 209 -18.91 -6.63 -3.75
C ALA A 209 -17.79 -7.35 -4.53
N GLU A 210 -17.12 -8.34 -3.93
CA GLU A 210 -16.08 -9.14 -4.59
C GLU A 210 -16.63 -9.89 -5.81
N ILE A 211 -17.80 -10.53 -5.68
CA ILE A 211 -18.49 -11.21 -6.79
C ILE A 211 -18.80 -10.22 -7.92
N LEU A 212 -19.36 -9.05 -7.58
CA LEU A 212 -19.70 -8.01 -8.55
C LEU A 212 -18.46 -7.42 -9.21
N PHE A 213 -17.36 -7.26 -8.47
CA PHE A 213 -16.09 -6.76 -8.97
C PHE A 213 -15.46 -7.74 -9.96
N ALA A 214 -15.45 -9.04 -9.62
CA ALA A 214 -14.98 -10.11 -10.51
C ALA A 214 -15.79 -10.19 -11.81
N ALA A 215 -17.10 -9.91 -11.74
CA ALA A 215 -17.99 -9.79 -12.89
C ALA A 215 -17.85 -8.45 -13.65
N ALA A 216 -16.86 -7.62 -13.33
CA ALA A 216 -16.64 -6.27 -13.87
C ALA A 216 -17.83 -5.30 -13.70
N ASN A 217 -18.77 -5.61 -12.80
CA ASN A 217 -19.84 -4.71 -12.43
C ASN A 217 -19.36 -3.73 -11.35
N TYR A 218 -18.37 -2.91 -11.72
CA TYR A 218 -17.68 -2.00 -10.80
C TYR A 218 -18.62 -0.98 -10.15
N SER A 219 -19.71 -0.61 -10.81
CA SER A 219 -20.71 0.31 -10.24
C SER A 219 -21.40 -0.30 -9.02
N LYS A 220 -21.95 -1.52 -9.15
CA LYS A 220 -22.58 -2.21 -8.02
C LYS A 220 -21.56 -2.66 -6.96
N ALA A 221 -20.35 -3.04 -7.38
CA ALA A 221 -19.26 -3.37 -6.45
C ALA A 221 -18.88 -2.15 -5.58
N SER A 222 -18.68 -0.97 -6.19
CA SER A 222 -18.39 0.29 -5.47
C SER A 222 -19.48 0.61 -4.44
N GLN A 223 -20.76 0.45 -4.80
CA GLN A 223 -21.88 0.64 -3.88
C GLN A 223 -21.83 -0.33 -2.69
N ALA A 224 -21.57 -1.62 -2.95
CA ALA A 224 -21.51 -2.64 -1.91
C ALA A 224 -20.32 -2.43 -0.93
N TYR A 225 -19.11 -2.14 -1.43
CA TYR A 225 -17.98 -1.79 -0.56
C TYR A 225 -18.25 -0.52 0.26
N LYS A 226 -18.91 0.49 -0.33
CA LYS A 226 -19.30 1.73 0.38
C LYS A 226 -20.32 1.48 1.48
N ALA A 227 -21.22 0.50 1.32
CA ALA A 227 -22.14 0.09 2.38
C ALA A 227 -21.39 -0.45 3.61
N VAL A 228 -20.32 -1.24 3.42
CA VAL A 228 -19.45 -1.71 4.52
C VAL A 228 -18.77 -0.52 5.22
N ILE A 229 -18.25 0.43 4.44
CA ILE A 229 -17.60 1.64 4.96
C ILE A 229 -18.57 2.47 5.80
N GLN A 230 -19.79 2.67 5.30
CA GLN A 230 -20.83 3.43 5.99
C GLN A 230 -21.27 2.74 7.29
N ARG A 231 -21.52 1.42 7.25
CA ARG A 231 -21.89 0.63 8.42
C ARG A 231 -20.88 0.78 9.55
N ALA A 232 -19.59 0.75 9.22
CA ALA A 232 -18.53 0.94 10.22
C ALA A 232 -18.51 2.32 10.88
N GLY A 233 -19.07 3.36 10.23
CA GLY A 233 -19.22 4.69 10.80
C GLY A 233 -20.46 4.86 11.68
N GLU A 234 -21.56 4.18 11.35
CA GLU A 234 -22.87 4.35 11.99
C GLU A 234 -23.13 3.34 13.11
N ALA A 235 -22.77 2.07 12.89
CA ALA A 235 -23.00 0.95 13.80
C ALA A 235 -21.85 -0.06 13.64
N PRO A 236 -20.67 0.22 14.21
CA PRO A 236 -19.48 -0.58 13.95
C PRO A 236 -19.66 -2.00 14.47
N ASP A 237 -19.67 -2.95 13.54
CA ASP A 237 -19.34 -4.34 13.85
C ASP A 237 -17.93 -4.32 14.47
N LYS A 238 -17.78 -4.80 15.72
CA LYS A 238 -16.48 -4.83 16.41
C LYS A 238 -16.06 -6.28 16.63
N PRO A 239 -14.93 -6.74 16.03
CA PRO A 239 -14.04 -5.98 15.13
C PRO A 239 -14.66 -5.71 13.75
N ALA A 240 -14.14 -4.72 13.01
CA ALA A 240 -14.59 -4.35 11.65
C ALA A 240 -13.60 -4.87 10.57
N PRO A 241 -13.46 -6.19 10.38
CA PRO A 241 -12.37 -6.79 9.61
C PRO A 241 -12.36 -6.39 8.13
N PHE A 242 -13.54 -6.11 7.55
CA PHE A 242 -13.68 -5.81 6.12
C PHE A 242 -13.45 -4.34 5.77
N LEU A 243 -13.31 -3.45 6.75
CA LEU A 243 -13.33 -2.00 6.52
C LEU A 243 -12.14 -1.52 5.66
N MET A 244 -10.92 -1.96 5.97
CA MET A 244 -9.73 -1.54 5.23
C MET A 244 -9.77 -2.05 3.78
N ASN A 245 -10.13 -3.33 3.59
CA ASN A 245 -10.25 -3.92 2.26
C ASN A 245 -11.39 -3.25 1.47
N SER A 246 -12.49 -2.88 2.12
CA SER A 246 -13.60 -2.16 1.47
C SER A 246 -13.18 -0.78 0.97
N TRP A 247 -12.39 -0.01 1.75
CA TRP A 247 -11.82 1.25 1.26
C TRP A 247 -10.95 1.04 0.03
N TYR A 248 -10.04 0.06 0.09
CA TYR A 248 -9.14 -0.26 -1.01
C TYR A 248 -9.91 -0.69 -2.27
N MET A 249 -10.87 -1.60 -2.14
CA MET A 249 -11.62 -2.12 -3.28
C MET A 249 -12.70 -1.17 -3.81
N ALA A 250 -13.26 -0.30 -2.96
CA ALA A 250 -14.05 0.84 -3.42
C ALA A 250 -13.19 1.78 -4.27
N GLY A 251 -11.96 2.05 -3.84
CA GLY A 251 -10.97 2.81 -4.61
C GLY A 251 -10.69 2.20 -5.98
N TRP A 252 -10.44 0.89 -6.03
CA TRP A 252 -10.27 0.16 -7.30
C TRP A 252 -11.50 0.19 -8.19
N SER A 253 -12.69 0.01 -7.62
CA SER A 253 -13.96 0.04 -8.34
C SER A 253 -14.19 1.42 -8.98
N ASP A 254 -13.99 2.49 -8.21
CA ASP A 254 -14.11 3.86 -8.69
C ASP A 254 -13.02 4.20 -9.73
N PHE A 255 -11.79 3.69 -9.57
CA PHE A 255 -10.73 3.83 -10.55
C PHE A 255 -11.10 3.20 -11.90
N LYS A 256 -11.64 1.97 -11.87
CA LYS A 256 -12.08 1.24 -13.08
C LYS A 256 -13.24 1.93 -13.80
N LEU A 257 -14.07 2.69 -13.07
CA LEU A 257 -15.14 3.52 -13.62
C LEU A 257 -14.66 4.88 -14.15
N GLY A 258 -13.39 5.25 -13.96
CA GLY A 258 -12.87 6.58 -14.29
C GLY A 258 -13.22 7.66 -13.25
N HIS A 259 -13.80 7.29 -12.11
CA HIS A 259 -14.11 8.19 -11.00
C HIS A 259 -12.85 8.49 -10.15
N TYR A 260 -11.80 9.02 -10.79
CA TYR A 260 -10.47 9.14 -10.19
C TYR A 260 -10.43 9.93 -8.88
N ASN A 261 -11.24 11.01 -8.73
CA ASN A 261 -11.28 11.77 -7.48
C ASN A 261 -11.81 10.94 -6.31
N ALA A 262 -12.86 10.15 -6.53
CA ALA A 262 -13.41 9.27 -5.50
C ALA A 262 -12.44 8.14 -5.15
N ALA A 263 -11.81 7.56 -6.19
CA ALA A 263 -10.78 6.53 -6.01
C ALA A 263 -9.59 7.05 -5.19
N LEU A 264 -9.07 8.23 -5.51
CA LEU A 264 -7.95 8.85 -4.81
C LEU A 264 -8.29 9.10 -3.33
N LYS A 265 -9.48 9.63 -3.01
CA LYS A 265 -9.91 9.82 -1.61
C LYS A 265 -9.97 8.51 -0.83
N ALA A 266 -10.45 7.43 -1.46
CA ALA A 266 -10.47 6.11 -0.85
C ALA A 266 -9.04 5.58 -0.60
N PHE A 267 -8.13 5.74 -1.56
CA PHE A 267 -6.73 5.34 -1.42
C PHE A 267 -5.95 6.17 -0.39
N PHE A 268 -6.19 7.48 -0.27
CA PHE A 268 -5.66 8.29 0.83
C PHE A 268 -6.10 7.74 2.19
N THR A 269 -7.38 7.34 2.33
CA THR A 269 -7.87 6.71 3.56
C THR A 269 -7.15 5.40 3.88
N VAL A 270 -6.82 4.59 2.85
CA VAL A 270 -6.03 3.36 3.03
C VAL A 270 -4.62 3.68 3.53
N LEU A 271 -3.94 4.63 2.90
CA LEU A 271 -2.58 5.03 3.30
C LEU A 271 -2.57 5.64 4.71
N ASP A 272 -3.49 6.55 5.03
CA ASP A 272 -3.60 7.16 6.36
C ASP A 272 -3.74 6.12 7.47
N ARG A 273 -4.59 5.11 7.25
CA ARG A 273 -4.77 4.02 8.21
C ARG A 273 -3.50 3.18 8.35
N GLN A 274 -2.85 2.84 7.24
CA GLN A 274 -1.63 2.03 7.27
C GLN A 274 -0.48 2.74 8.01
N PHE A 275 -0.26 4.02 7.72
CA PHE A 275 0.78 4.81 8.38
C PHE A 275 0.41 5.22 9.82
N SER A 276 -0.87 5.26 10.19
CA SER A 276 -1.30 5.46 11.58
C SER A 276 -1.12 4.20 12.43
N GLN A 277 -1.45 3.03 11.89
CA GLN A 277 -1.25 1.75 12.58
C GLN A 277 0.24 1.46 12.83
N SER A 278 1.12 1.86 11.91
CA SER A 278 2.57 1.75 12.09
C SER A 278 3.12 2.57 13.27
N LYS A 279 2.42 3.63 13.72
CA LYS A 279 2.85 4.46 14.85
C LYS A 279 2.49 3.88 16.23
N ASN A 280 1.50 2.97 16.29
CA ASN A 280 0.93 2.49 17.54
C ASN A 280 1.55 1.19 18.08
N GLY A 281 2.70 0.74 17.54
CA GLY A 281 3.55 -0.26 18.18
C GLY A 281 3.02 -1.70 18.29
N GLU A 282 1.78 -2.01 17.90
CA GLU A 282 1.26 -3.38 17.89
C GLU A 282 1.67 -4.14 16.62
N SER A 283 2.93 -4.57 16.60
CA SER A 283 3.39 -5.64 15.72
C SER A 283 4.19 -6.65 16.51
N VAL A 284 3.47 -7.54 17.21
CA VAL A 284 4.05 -8.71 17.90
C VAL A 284 4.61 -9.77 16.91
N PHE A 285 4.46 -9.57 15.59
CA PHE A 285 5.09 -10.42 14.55
C PHE A 285 5.63 -9.56 13.39
N ALA A 286 6.83 -9.00 13.56
CA ALA A 286 7.41 -7.94 12.72
C ALA A 286 8.10 -8.38 11.40
N GLY A 287 8.13 -9.69 11.07
CA GLY A 287 8.83 -10.16 9.86
C GLY A 287 7.97 -10.19 8.59
N GLN A 288 6.72 -10.65 8.70
CA GLN A 288 5.86 -10.94 7.54
C GLN A 288 4.78 -9.87 7.32
N LYS A 289 4.32 -9.20 8.39
CA LYS A 289 3.33 -8.13 8.33
C LYS A 289 3.87 -6.86 7.66
N ASN A 290 5.16 -6.56 7.83
CA ASN A 290 5.84 -5.45 7.16
C ASN A 290 5.89 -5.64 5.64
N LEU A 291 6.16 -6.85 5.15
CA LEU A 291 6.19 -7.15 3.72
C LEU A 291 4.81 -7.03 3.05
N VAL A 292 3.75 -7.46 3.74
CA VAL A 292 2.36 -7.37 3.23
C VAL A 292 1.85 -5.93 3.27
N ASN A 293 2.14 -5.17 4.33
CA ASN A 293 1.83 -3.75 4.41
C ASN A 293 2.58 -2.95 3.35
N ASP A 294 3.86 -3.26 3.11
CA ASP A 294 4.63 -2.65 2.01
C ASP A 294 4.03 -2.97 0.64
N SER A 295 3.54 -4.21 0.43
CA SER A 295 2.87 -4.56 -0.83
C SER A 295 1.60 -3.75 -1.06
N LEU A 296 0.73 -3.60 -0.05
CA LEU A 296 -0.51 -2.82 -0.18
C LEU A 296 -0.20 -1.33 -0.37
N VAL A 297 0.75 -0.77 0.38
CA VAL A 297 1.17 0.63 0.24
C VAL A 297 1.75 0.87 -1.16
N ASN A 298 2.67 0.02 -1.62
CA ASN A 298 3.28 0.17 -2.95
C ASN A 298 2.24 0.03 -4.07
N ASP A 299 1.32 -0.93 -3.96
CA ASP A 299 0.26 -1.07 -4.96
C ASP A 299 -0.70 0.13 -4.96
N THR A 300 -1.09 0.62 -3.78
CA THR A 300 -1.91 1.81 -3.62
C THR A 300 -1.24 3.04 -4.23
N LEU A 301 0.05 3.27 -3.94
CA LEU A 301 0.83 4.37 -4.53
C LEU A 301 0.94 4.25 -6.06
N ARG A 302 1.07 3.03 -6.59
CA ARG A 302 1.13 2.76 -8.02
C ARG A 302 -0.19 3.09 -8.72
N VAL A 303 -1.33 2.64 -8.19
CA VAL A 303 -2.65 2.96 -8.77
C VAL A 303 -3.00 4.44 -8.62
N MET A 304 -2.63 5.07 -7.49
CA MET A 304 -2.77 6.53 -7.33
C MET A 304 -1.95 7.29 -8.37
N SER A 305 -0.70 6.88 -8.62
CA SER A 305 0.15 7.50 -9.66
C SER A 305 -0.50 7.42 -11.04
N LEU A 306 -1.12 6.27 -11.37
CA LEU A 306 -1.88 6.13 -12.60
C LEU A 306 -3.09 7.08 -12.63
N ALA A 307 -3.84 7.18 -11.54
CA ALA A 307 -4.98 8.09 -11.43
C ALA A 307 -4.57 9.57 -11.56
N PHE A 308 -3.47 9.98 -10.92
CA PHE A 308 -2.90 11.32 -11.09
C PHE A 308 -2.49 11.57 -12.54
N SER A 309 -1.88 10.59 -13.21
CA SER A 309 -1.45 10.70 -14.61
C SER A 309 -2.61 10.82 -15.62
N TYR A 310 -3.80 10.33 -15.28
CA TYR A 310 -5.03 10.53 -16.04
C TYR A 310 -5.73 11.87 -15.74
N LYS A 311 -5.25 12.59 -14.73
CA LYS A 311 -5.70 13.93 -14.35
C LYS A 311 -4.60 14.96 -14.64
N ALA A 312 -4.47 15.99 -13.80
CA ALA A 312 -3.49 17.07 -13.95
C ALA A 312 -2.13 16.74 -13.28
N GLY A 313 -1.79 15.44 -13.17
CA GLY A 313 -0.53 14.99 -12.61
C GLY A 313 -0.26 15.53 -11.20
N PRO A 314 0.89 16.18 -10.95
CA PRO A 314 1.27 16.65 -9.63
C PRO A 314 0.34 17.72 -9.05
N SER A 315 -0.32 18.53 -9.88
CA SER A 315 -1.31 19.52 -9.39
C SER A 315 -2.47 18.84 -8.69
N THR A 316 -2.93 17.68 -9.21
CA THR A 316 -3.99 16.89 -8.57
C THR A 316 -3.56 16.33 -7.20
N ILE A 317 -2.26 16.09 -6.98
CA ILE A 317 -1.77 15.73 -5.64
C ILE A 317 -2.00 16.91 -4.69
N GLY A 318 -1.55 18.10 -5.07
CA GLY A 318 -1.76 19.33 -4.29
C GLY A 318 -3.22 19.61 -3.99
N ASP A 319 -4.09 19.55 -5.00
CA ASP A 319 -5.53 19.80 -4.85
C ASP A 319 -6.18 18.87 -3.82
N ILE A 320 -5.81 17.58 -3.81
CA ILE A 320 -6.35 16.62 -2.86
C ILE A 320 -5.77 16.85 -1.46
N LEU A 321 -4.48 17.20 -1.35
CA LEU A 321 -3.87 17.52 -0.07
C LEU A 321 -4.56 18.74 0.57
N ASP A 322 -4.79 19.80 -0.21
CA ASP A 322 -5.52 21.00 0.23
C ASP A 322 -6.98 20.70 0.58
N GLN A 323 -7.61 19.73 -0.10
CA GLN A 323 -8.98 19.32 0.19
C GLN A 323 -9.11 18.48 1.47
N LEU A 324 -8.15 17.62 1.77
CA LEU A 324 -8.28 16.59 2.82
C LEU A 324 -7.53 16.93 4.11
N TYR A 325 -6.48 17.76 4.04
CA TYR A 325 -5.60 18.01 5.17
C TYR A 325 -5.37 19.51 5.39
N SER A 326 -5.14 19.88 6.64
CA SER A 326 -4.57 21.19 6.96
C SER A 326 -3.08 21.19 6.60
N PRO A 327 -2.49 22.33 6.18
CA PRO A 327 -1.06 22.39 5.80
C PRO A 327 -0.08 21.89 6.88
N SER A 328 -0.42 22.05 8.16
CA SER A 328 0.41 21.56 9.29
C SER A 328 0.18 20.09 9.65
N ALA A 329 -0.73 19.40 8.98
CA ALA A 329 -1.19 18.05 9.29
C ALA A 329 -1.22 17.14 8.05
N GLU A 330 -0.43 17.47 7.03
CA GLU A 330 -0.32 16.63 5.84
C GLU A 330 0.38 15.29 6.14
N PRO A 331 0.07 14.24 5.37
CA PRO A 331 0.60 12.91 5.64
C PRO A 331 2.13 12.79 5.48
N ILE A 332 2.76 11.98 6.32
CA ILE A 332 4.21 11.74 6.29
C ILE A 332 4.71 11.04 5.01
N TYR A 333 3.80 10.49 4.20
CA TYR A 333 4.11 9.73 2.98
C TYR A 333 3.95 10.56 1.71
N VAL A 334 3.72 11.87 1.81
CA VAL A 334 3.45 12.73 0.64
C VAL A 334 4.60 12.72 -0.37
N ASP A 335 5.85 12.68 0.09
CA ASP A 335 7.02 12.52 -0.77
C ASP A 335 6.91 11.28 -1.68
N ARG A 336 6.36 10.18 -1.15
CA ARG A 336 6.15 8.94 -1.91
C ARG A 336 5.12 9.10 -3.02
N LEU A 337 4.11 9.97 -2.87
CA LEU A 337 3.14 10.25 -3.93
C LEU A 337 3.81 10.89 -5.14
N TYR A 338 4.57 11.96 -4.91
CA TYR A 338 5.32 12.65 -5.95
C TYR A 338 6.40 11.76 -6.56
N GLN A 339 7.15 11.01 -5.75
CA GLN A 339 8.17 10.11 -6.27
C GLN A 339 7.58 8.99 -7.15
N ASN A 340 6.48 8.35 -6.75
CA ASN A 340 5.88 7.29 -7.57
C ASN A 340 5.32 7.85 -8.88
N LEU A 341 4.70 9.04 -8.87
CA LEU A 341 4.24 9.68 -10.09
C LEU A 341 5.39 10.07 -11.02
N ALA A 342 6.47 10.64 -10.47
CA ALA A 342 7.64 11.01 -11.25
C ALA A 342 8.33 9.78 -11.87
N ASN A 343 8.43 8.69 -11.10
CA ASN A 343 8.96 7.41 -11.59
C ASN A 343 8.06 6.81 -12.69
N LEU A 344 6.74 6.85 -12.53
CA LEU A 344 5.80 6.41 -13.55
C LEU A 344 6.03 7.18 -14.87
N TYR A 345 6.20 8.49 -14.81
CA TYR A 345 6.51 9.29 -16.00
C TYR A 345 7.88 8.95 -16.60
N LEU A 346 8.89 8.75 -15.76
CA LEU A 346 10.23 8.36 -16.21
C LEU A 346 10.23 7.01 -16.93
N GLU A 347 9.54 6.00 -16.39
CA GLU A 347 9.35 4.69 -17.02
C GLU A 347 8.67 4.80 -18.40
N LYS A 348 7.79 5.80 -18.57
CA LYS A 348 7.12 6.11 -19.84
C LYS A 348 7.93 7.05 -20.75
N LYS A 349 9.18 7.39 -20.38
CA LYS A 349 10.05 8.37 -21.06
C LYS A 349 9.43 9.78 -21.20
N ARG A 350 8.47 10.10 -20.33
CA ARG A 350 7.86 11.43 -20.22
C ARG A 350 8.72 12.29 -19.30
N PHE A 351 9.94 12.61 -19.74
CA PHE A 351 10.95 13.27 -18.91
C PHE A 351 10.50 14.63 -18.37
N ILE A 352 9.83 15.45 -19.19
CA ILE A 352 9.35 16.77 -18.76
C ILE A 352 8.30 16.64 -17.65
N ASP A 353 7.36 15.70 -17.76
CA ASP A 353 6.34 15.48 -16.74
C ASP A 353 6.94 14.91 -15.44
N SER A 354 7.95 14.04 -15.57
CA SER A 354 8.69 13.49 -14.42
C SER A 354 9.43 14.61 -13.68
N ALA A 355 10.16 15.45 -14.40
CA ALA A 355 10.86 16.59 -13.82
C ALA A 355 9.89 17.61 -13.20
N ALA A 356 8.78 17.91 -13.86
CA ALA A 356 7.73 18.78 -13.33
C ALA A 356 7.08 18.22 -12.05
N THR A 357 7.00 16.89 -11.91
CA THR A 357 6.49 16.27 -10.69
C THR A 357 7.43 16.46 -9.50
N PHE A 358 8.74 16.31 -9.71
CA PHE A 358 9.73 16.64 -8.68
C PHE A 358 9.71 18.14 -8.34
N ALA A 359 9.63 19.01 -9.35
CA ALA A 359 9.51 20.45 -9.15
C ALA A 359 8.31 20.82 -8.27
N ALA A 360 7.13 20.25 -8.54
CA ALA A 360 5.93 20.51 -7.78
C ALA A 360 6.05 20.14 -6.28
N TYR A 361 6.84 19.12 -5.93
CA TYR A 361 7.16 18.83 -4.54
C TYR A 361 8.06 19.89 -3.92
N ILE A 362 9.12 20.30 -4.64
CA ILE A 362 10.08 21.32 -4.19
C ILE A 362 9.35 22.65 -3.94
N ASP A 363 8.49 23.06 -4.87
CA ASP A 363 7.71 24.30 -4.77
C ASP A 363 6.75 24.29 -3.58
N ARG A 364 6.13 23.13 -3.30
CA ARG A 364 5.19 22.98 -2.18
C ARG A 364 5.90 22.87 -0.83
N TYR A 365 7.08 22.24 -0.79
CA TYR A 365 7.84 21.98 0.44
C TYR A 365 9.28 22.50 0.37
N PRO A 366 9.49 23.83 0.21
CA PRO A 366 10.82 24.39 -0.03
C PRO A 366 11.79 24.19 1.15
N THR A 367 11.28 23.98 2.36
CA THR A 367 12.08 23.75 3.58
C THR A 367 12.17 22.26 3.99
N SER A 368 11.60 21.35 3.19
CA SER A 368 11.66 19.91 3.48
C SER A 368 13.09 19.38 3.32
N LYS A 369 13.54 18.55 4.26
CA LYS A 369 14.82 17.82 4.17
C LYS A 369 14.92 16.92 2.93
N ILE A 370 13.79 16.57 2.31
CA ILE A 370 13.71 15.74 1.10
C ILE A 370 13.88 16.59 -0.18
N ALA A 371 13.60 17.89 -0.13
CA ALA A 371 13.59 18.76 -1.31
C ALA A 371 14.92 18.75 -2.10
N PRO A 372 16.12 18.82 -1.47
CA PRO A 372 17.38 18.75 -2.20
C PRO A 372 17.54 17.41 -2.95
N ALA A 373 17.13 16.30 -2.34
CA ALA A 373 17.21 14.99 -3.00
C ALA A 373 16.25 14.90 -4.19
N PHE A 374 15.08 15.54 -4.13
CA PHE A 374 14.13 15.62 -5.24
C PHE A 374 14.63 16.54 -6.35
N HIS A 375 15.30 17.64 -6.01
CA HIS A 375 15.93 18.53 -7.01
C HIS A 375 17.04 17.80 -7.78
N VAL A 376 17.86 16.98 -7.09
CA VAL A 376 18.84 16.11 -7.76
C VAL A 376 18.15 15.11 -8.70
N LYS A 377 17.02 14.50 -8.29
CA LYS A 377 16.25 13.61 -9.18
C LYS A 377 15.69 14.36 -10.39
N GLN A 378 15.21 15.59 -10.22
CA GLN A 378 14.77 16.44 -11.32
C GLN A 378 15.92 16.69 -12.33
N ILE A 379 17.12 17.03 -11.85
CA ILE A 379 18.31 17.20 -12.69
C ILE A 379 18.62 15.89 -13.45
N ASN A 380 18.62 14.76 -12.75
CA ASN A 380 18.92 13.46 -13.36
C ASN A 380 17.89 13.07 -14.44
N VAL A 381 16.61 13.38 -14.24
CA VAL A 381 15.59 13.18 -15.27
C VAL A 381 15.89 13.98 -16.54
N TYR A 382 16.40 15.21 -16.42
CA TYR A 382 16.85 15.98 -17.58
C TYR A 382 18.12 15.43 -18.23
N VAL A 383 19.03 14.86 -17.44
CA VAL A 383 20.20 14.12 -17.95
C VAL A 383 19.74 12.92 -18.77
N ASP A 384 18.86 12.07 -18.22
CA ASP A 384 18.33 10.88 -18.88
C ASP A 384 17.54 11.22 -20.16
N GLY A 385 16.85 12.37 -20.15
CA GLY A 385 16.12 12.89 -21.30
C GLY A 385 16.97 13.59 -22.37
N GLY A 386 18.25 13.84 -22.11
CA GLY A 386 19.14 14.53 -23.04
C GLY A 386 18.87 16.03 -23.17
N PHE A 387 18.53 16.70 -22.07
CA PHE A 387 18.22 18.14 -22.02
C PHE A 387 19.34 18.96 -21.33
N PRO A 388 20.52 19.13 -21.96
CA PRO A 388 21.69 19.72 -21.30
C PRO A 388 21.50 21.18 -20.86
N GLU A 389 20.67 21.97 -21.55
CA GLU A 389 20.31 23.33 -21.14
C GLU A 389 19.54 23.31 -19.81
N ARG A 390 18.49 22.48 -19.73
CA ARG A 390 17.69 22.29 -18.51
C ARG A 390 18.53 21.74 -17.36
N VAL A 391 19.47 20.83 -17.63
CA VAL A 391 20.43 20.33 -16.62
C VAL A 391 21.23 21.49 -16.03
N ARG A 392 21.79 22.38 -16.86
CA ARG A 392 22.56 23.52 -16.36
C ARG A 392 21.69 24.50 -15.58
N GLU A 393 20.51 24.85 -16.11
CA GLU A 393 19.54 25.72 -15.44
C GLU A 393 19.20 25.18 -14.04
N GLN A 394 18.92 23.89 -13.93
CA GLN A 394 18.56 23.29 -12.65
C GLN A 394 19.76 23.10 -11.70
N LYS A 395 20.98 22.89 -12.20
CA LYS A 395 22.19 22.93 -11.37
C LYS A 395 22.42 24.32 -10.78
N GLN A 396 22.22 25.36 -11.57
CA GLN A 396 22.27 26.74 -11.07
C GLN A 396 21.19 26.98 -10.00
N ALA A 397 19.94 26.61 -10.29
CA ALA A 397 18.84 26.74 -9.33
C ALA A 397 19.09 25.95 -8.03
N TYR A 398 19.75 24.78 -8.10
CA TYR A 398 20.14 23.99 -6.92
C TYR A 398 21.13 24.75 -6.05
N VAL A 399 22.14 25.36 -6.65
CA VAL A 399 23.14 26.16 -5.90
C VAL A 399 22.50 27.40 -5.30
N GLU A 400 21.60 28.06 -6.01
CA GLU A 400 20.84 29.21 -5.49
C GLU A 400 19.94 28.81 -4.31
N ALA A 401 19.24 27.68 -4.40
CA ALA A 401 18.32 27.22 -3.36
C ALA A 401 19.03 26.68 -2.11
N TYR A 402 20.15 25.97 -2.28
CA TYR A 402 20.77 25.17 -1.22
C TYR A 402 22.24 25.51 -0.93
N GLY A 403 22.80 26.53 -1.61
CA GLY A 403 24.19 26.94 -1.41
C GLY A 403 24.47 27.41 0.02
N VAL A 404 25.75 27.46 0.41
CA VAL A 404 26.17 27.75 1.80
C VAL A 404 25.71 29.11 2.34
N LYS A 405 25.34 30.04 1.45
CA LYS A 405 24.78 31.36 1.79
C LYS A 405 23.24 31.41 1.76
N SER A 406 22.57 30.30 1.43
CA SER A 406 21.11 30.22 1.31
C SER A 406 20.44 30.18 2.69
N ASN A 407 19.20 30.67 2.75
CA ASN A 407 18.37 30.54 3.96
C ASN A 407 18.10 29.06 4.30
N TYR A 408 18.00 28.20 3.28
CA TYR A 408 17.80 26.77 3.48
C TYR A 408 18.99 26.17 4.24
N TRP A 409 20.22 26.42 3.77
CA TRP A 409 21.45 25.92 4.40
C TRP A 409 21.54 26.28 5.88
N ALA A 410 21.23 27.54 6.21
CA ALA A 410 21.27 28.05 7.58
C ALA A 410 20.29 27.35 8.55
N GLN A 411 19.25 26.68 8.04
CA GLN A 411 18.22 26.01 8.85
C GLN A 411 18.45 24.51 8.99
N MET A 412 19.40 23.94 8.24
CA MET A 412 19.65 22.50 8.24
C MET A 412 20.66 22.06 9.30
N ASP A 413 20.52 20.82 9.77
CA ASP A 413 21.54 20.17 10.60
C ASP A 413 22.79 19.77 9.80
N ALA A 414 23.86 19.45 10.51
CA ALA A 414 25.17 19.14 9.93
C ALA A 414 25.13 17.93 8.97
N ASP A 415 24.34 16.89 9.27
CA ASP A 415 24.22 15.70 8.40
C ASP A 415 23.56 16.07 7.08
N SER A 416 22.48 16.86 7.16
CA SER A 416 21.77 17.38 5.98
C SER A 416 22.66 18.31 5.15
N GLN A 417 23.42 19.21 5.79
CA GLN A 417 24.40 20.08 5.14
C GLN A 417 25.49 19.27 4.42
N GLN A 418 26.00 18.21 5.04
CA GLN A 418 27.04 17.37 4.42
C GLN A 418 26.53 16.65 3.16
N LEU A 419 25.30 16.13 3.19
CA LEU A 419 24.70 15.50 2.01
C LEU A 419 24.51 16.48 0.85
N ILE A 420 24.12 17.72 1.16
CA ILE A 420 23.96 18.80 0.17
C ILE A 420 25.33 19.20 -0.38
N TYR A 421 26.32 19.40 0.50
CA TYR A 421 27.67 19.82 0.15
C TYR A 421 28.34 18.92 -0.90
N GLN A 422 28.15 17.59 -0.77
CA GLN A 422 28.66 16.60 -1.73
C GLN A 422 28.11 16.79 -3.15
N ARG A 423 26.90 17.32 -3.31
CA ARG A 423 26.30 17.60 -4.62
C ARG A 423 26.59 19.03 -5.07
N LEU A 424 26.53 19.97 -4.13
CA LEU A 424 26.76 21.39 -4.35
C LEU A 424 28.13 21.65 -5.00
N THR A 425 29.20 21.05 -4.46
CA THR A 425 30.57 21.24 -4.97
C THR A 425 30.74 20.74 -6.40
N VAL A 426 30.12 19.61 -6.75
CA VAL A 426 30.13 19.07 -8.12
C VAL A 426 29.44 20.02 -9.08
N TYR A 427 28.26 20.53 -8.72
CA TYR A 427 27.51 21.42 -9.61
C TYR A 427 28.18 22.78 -9.81
N ILE A 428 28.77 23.35 -8.75
CA ILE A 428 29.52 24.60 -8.87
C ILE A 428 30.73 24.43 -9.80
N ASP A 429 31.50 23.35 -9.64
CA ASP A 429 32.68 23.07 -10.47
C ASP A 429 32.31 22.90 -11.95
N GLU A 430 31.24 22.15 -12.23
CA GLU A 430 30.73 21.96 -13.58
C GLU A 430 30.22 23.28 -14.21
N LEU A 431 29.57 24.15 -13.44
CA LEU A 431 29.08 25.46 -13.90
C LEU A 431 30.24 26.41 -14.20
N ALA A 432 31.22 26.53 -13.29
CA ALA A 432 32.41 27.34 -13.48
C ALA A 432 33.18 26.89 -14.73
N SER A 433 33.43 25.59 -14.85
CA SER A 433 34.12 24.99 -15.99
C SER A 433 33.36 25.21 -17.30
N TYR A 434 32.02 25.09 -17.29
CA TYR A 434 31.20 25.31 -18.47
C TYR A 434 31.32 26.74 -19.00
N TYR A 435 31.11 27.75 -18.15
CA TYR A 435 31.17 29.15 -18.59
C TYR A 435 32.58 29.56 -19.00
N HIS A 436 33.61 29.05 -18.31
CA HIS A 436 35.00 29.27 -18.68
C HIS A 436 35.32 28.71 -20.08
N HIS A 437 34.97 27.44 -20.34
CA HIS A 437 35.18 26.83 -21.64
C HIS A 437 34.35 27.48 -22.75
N LEU A 438 33.12 27.91 -22.45
CA LEU A 438 32.27 28.62 -23.40
C LEU A 438 32.89 29.97 -23.79
N ALA A 439 33.43 30.72 -22.83
CA ALA A 439 34.15 31.97 -23.07
C ALA A 439 35.37 31.74 -23.97
N GLN A 440 36.20 30.74 -23.64
CA GLN A 440 37.37 30.36 -24.45
C GLN A 440 36.99 29.98 -25.89
N ALA A 441 35.94 29.17 -26.06
CA ALA A 441 35.47 28.75 -27.39
C ALA A 441 35.00 29.96 -28.22
N LYS A 442 34.22 30.88 -27.62
CA LYS A 442 33.76 32.11 -28.26
C LYS A 442 34.92 33.03 -28.64
N GLN A 443 35.93 33.15 -27.78
CA GLN A 443 37.16 33.91 -28.05
C GLN A 443 37.93 33.33 -29.24
N GLN A 444 38.10 32.00 -29.30
CA GLN A 444 38.74 31.33 -30.43
C GLN A 444 37.93 31.50 -31.73
N GLN A 445 36.60 31.41 -31.66
CA GLN A 445 35.72 31.62 -32.81
C GLN A 445 35.82 33.05 -33.34
N ARG A 446 35.80 34.07 -32.45
CA ARG A 446 36.02 35.48 -32.82
C ARG A 446 37.37 35.68 -33.50
N LYS A 447 38.45 35.08 -32.97
CA LYS A 447 39.79 35.15 -33.58
C LYS A 447 39.80 34.58 -35.01
N LYS A 448 39.12 33.46 -35.25
CA LYS A 448 38.96 32.87 -36.60
C LYS A 448 38.12 33.76 -37.53
N GLN A 449 37.04 34.36 -37.03
CA GLN A 449 36.22 35.31 -37.79
C GLN A 449 37.04 36.53 -38.22
N LEU A 450 37.81 37.13 -37.31
CA LEU A 450 38.70 38.26 -37.60
C LEU A 450 39.77 37.91 -38.65
N ALA A 451 40.45 36.77 -38.49
CA ALA A 451 41.44 36.31 -39.47
C ALA A 451 40.84 36.09 -40.87
N THR A 452 39.60 35.60 -40.94
CA THR A 452 38.87 35.42 -42.21
C THR A 452 38.48 36.76 -42.83
N ILE A 453 38.02 37.72 -42.03
CA ILE A 453 37.72 39.07 -42.50
C ILE A 453 38.98 39.74 -43.06
N ASP A 454 40.12 39.61 -42.37
CA ASP A 454 41.39 40.17 -42.81
C ASP A 454 41.90 39.52 -44.11
N SER A 455 41.71 38.21 -44.30
CA SER A 455 42.10 37.52 -45.54
C SER A 455 41.21 37.89 -46.73
N LEU A 456 39.91 38.06 -46.51
CA LEU A 456 38.96 38.52 -47.54
C LEU A 456 39.23 39.97 -47.95
N LYS A 457 39.52 40.85 -46.98
CA LYS A 457 39.97 42.22 -47.25
C LYS A 457 41.22 42.25 -48.13
N LYS A 458 42.21 41.39 -47.84
CA LYS A 458 43.45 41.29 -48.65
C LYS A 458 43.22 40.77 -50.07
N SER A 459 42.17 39.99 -50.31
CA SER A 459 41.83 39.43 -51.62
C SER A 459 40.78 40.25 -52.40
N ASN A 460 40.43 41.46 -51.93
CA ASN A 460 39.36 42.30 -52.51
C ASN A 460 37.99 41.61 -52.62
N LEU A 461 37.74 40.58 -51.81
CA LEU A 461 36.47 39.86 -51.74
C LEU A 461 35.61 40.43 -50.60
N LYS A 462 34.29 40.53 -50.83
CA LYS A 462 33.35 40.98 -49.78
C LYS A 462 33.07 39.83 -48.82
N SER A 463 33.10 40.12 -47.52
CA SER A 463 32.68 39.20 -46.46
C SER A 463 31.15 39.05 -46.46
N ASN A 464 30.65 37.80 -46.50
CA ASN A 464 29.25 37.52 -46.22
C ASN A 464 29.00 37.72 -44.72
N SER A 465 27.98 38.52 -44.39
CA SER A 465 27.68 38.98 -43.02
C SER A 465 27.33 37.82 -42.08
N SER A 466 28.33 37.30 -41.36
CA SER A 466 28.10 36.68 -40.07
C SER A 466 28.29 37.75 -38.99
N VAL A 467 27.36 37.82 -38.04
CA VAL A 467 27.49 38.72 -36.89
C VAL A 467 28.76 38.31 -36.13
N LEU A 468 29.69 39.26 -36.00
CA LEU A 468 30.94 39.04 -35.28
C LEU A 468 30.62 38.92 -33.78
N ILE A 469 31.09 37.85 -33.13
CA ILE A 469 30.98 37.68 -31.67
C ILE A 469 31.63 38.88 -31.01
N THR A 470 30.96 39.57 -30.08
CA THR A 470 31.50 40.79 -29.46
C THR A 470 32.48 40.46 -28.34
N GLU A 471 33.36 41.40 -27.99
CA GLU A 471 34.20 41.27 -26.79
C GLU A 471 33.37 41.29 -25.51
N GLN A 472 32.26 42.04 -25.50
CA GLN A 472 31.33 42.06 -24.37
C GLN A 472 30.73 40.67 -24.11
N GLU A 473 30.28 39.95 -25.15
CA GLU A 473 29.74 38.59 -24.99
C GLU A 473 30.76 37.62 -24.36
N ILE A 474 32.04 37.73 -24.75
CA ILE A 474 33.11 36.90 -24.18
C ILE A 474 33.40 37.31 -22.72
N TYR A 475 33.43 38.62 -22.44
CA TYR A 475 33.65 39.14 -21.10
C TYR A 475 32.55 38.69 -20.13
N ASP A 476 31.28 38.81 -20.54
CA ASP A 476 30.12 38.41 -19.72
C ASP A 476 30.17 36.91 -19.36
N LEU A 477 30.74 36.07 -20.24
CA LEU A 477 30.93 34.63 -19.98
C LEU A 477 32.07 34.36 -18.99
N TYR A 478 33.19 35.07 -19.10
CA TYR A 478 34.27 34.97 -18.10
C TYR A 478 33.83 35.50 -16.74
N GLN A 479 33.02 36.55 -16.72
CA GLN A 479 32.43 37.08 -15.48
C GLN A 479 31.55 36.01 -14.81
N GLN A 480 30.64 35.38 -15.55
CA GLN A 480 29.83 34.27 -15.02
C GLN A 480 30.71 33.12 -14.49
N ALA A 481 31.79 32.77 -15.18
CA ALA A 481 32.73 31.76 -14.68
C ALA A 481 33.38 32.19 -13.36
N GLY A 482 33.81 33.46 -13.27
CA GLY A 482 34.36 34.07 -12.05
C GLY A 482 33.39 34.01 -10.88
N ASP A 483 32.13 34.39 -11.10
CA ASP A 483 31.07 34.35 -10.09
C ASP A 483 30.90 32.92 -9.51
N TRP A 484 30.94 31.88 -10.36
CA TRP A 484 30.88 30.49 -9.90
C TRP A 484 32.14 30.06 -9.12
N TYR A 485 33.33 30.51 -9.52
CA TYR A 485 34.55 30.24 -8.74
C TYR A 485 34.50 30.91 -7.37
N GLU A 486 33.93 32.11 -7.24
CA GLU A 486 33.73 32.74 -5.93
C GLU A 486 32.77 31.94 -5.05
N VAL A 487 31.67 31.43 -5.62
CA VAL A 487 30.75 30.54 -4.92
C VAL A 487 31.44 29.24 -4.48
N TRP A 488 32.34 28.71 -5.31
CA TRP A 488 33.15 27.54 -4.98
C TRP A 488 34.07 27.80 -3.78
N ILE A 489 34.82 28.90 -3.80
CA ILE A 489 35.73 29.31 -2.71
C ILE A 489 34.95 29.48 -1.40
N ALA A 490 33.80 30.16 -1.46
CA ALA A 490 32.93 30.35 -0.30
C ALA A 490 32.42 29.01 0.25
N SER A 491 32.08 28.06 -0.63
CA SER A 491 31.61 26.73 -0.23
C SER A 491 32.73 25.93 0.46
N VAL A 492 33.96 25.96 -0.08
CA VAL A 492 35.11 25.27 0.54
C VAL A 492 35.40 25.79 1.94
N ALA A 493 35.29 27.10 2.18
CA ALA A 493 35.50 27.71 3.48
C ALA A 493 34.48 27.22 4.54
N GLU A 494 33.26 26.91 4.11
CA GLU A 494 32.13 26.45 4.93
C GLU A 494 31.95 24.93 4.92
N SER A 495 32.98 24.18 4.49
CA SER A 495 32.93 22.71 4.46
C SER A 495 32.67 22.15 5.87
N PRO A 496 31.63 21.29 6.04
CA PRO A 496 31.30 20.71 7.34
C PRO A 496 32.47 19.95 7.99
N ASP A 497 33.31 19.28 7.19
CA ASP A 497 34.50 18.56 7.67
C ASP A 497 35.58 19.52 8.20
N LEU A 498 35.74 20.69 7.56
CA LEU A 498 36.66 21.76 8.00
C LEU A 498 36.15 22.47 9.26
N ILE A 499 34.84 22.62 9.41
CA ILE A 499 34.22 23.21 10.61
C ILE A 499 34.29 22.22 11.78
N ALA A 500 33.98 20.93 11.56
CA ALA A 500 34.06 19.89 12.57
C ALA A 500 35.49 19.74 13.11
N SER A 501 36.50 19.74 12.23
CA SER A 501 37.91 19.68 12.63
C SER A 501 38.37 20.92 13.42
N LYS A 502 37.95 22.14 13.03
CA LYS A 502 38.18 23.36 13.84
C LYS A 502 37.54 23.26 15.23
N THR A 503 36.30 22.78 15.31
CA THR A 503 35.55 22.66 16.58
C THR A 503 36.20 21.65 17.54
N ILE A 504 36.64 20.51 17.01
CA ILE A 504 37.39 19.50 17.77
C ILE A 504 38.71 20.08 18.28
N THR A 505 39.49 20.76 17.42
CA THR A 505 40.78 21.38 17.79
C THR A 505 40.64 22.46 18.86
N THR A 506 39.49 23.15 18.90
CA THR A 506 39.21 24.15 19.95
C THR A 506 38.83 23.49 21.29
N THR A 507 38.29 22.27 21.27
CA THR A 507 37.89 21.51 22.46
C THR A 507 39.03 20.62 23.00
N THR A 508 39.98 20.21 22.15
CA THR A 508 41.14 19.36 22.52
C THR A 508 42.45 20.13 22.74
N ASN A 509 42.42 21.46 22.80
CA ASN A 509 43.56 22.25 23.29
C ASN A 509 43.72 22.18 24.83
N THR A 510 43.74 20.95 25.33
CA THR A 510 44.64 20.48 26.39
C THR A 510 45.28 19.18 25.91
N THR A 511 46.56 19.29 25.56
CA THR A 511 47.59 18.23 25.38
C THR A 511 47.86 17.68 23.96
N THR A 512 49.03 18.11 23.46
CA THR A 512 50.01 17.44 22.57
C THR A 512 49.72 17.16 21.09
N THR A 513 50.53 17.84 20.27
CA THR A 513 50.86 17.66 18.85
C THR A 513 51.30 16.25 18.46
N THR A 514 50.77 15.75 17.35
CA THR A 514 51.48 14.79 16.47
C THR A 514 51.10 15.08 15.02
N THR A 515 52.10 15.37 14.21
CA THR A 515 52.01 15.70 12.79
C THR A 515 51.80 14.45 11.93
N THR A 516 50.77 14.46 11.07
CA THR A 516 50.69 13.57 9.90
C THR A 516 50.40 14.39 8.66
N ASN A 517 51.30 14.28 7.68
CA ASN A 517 51.20 14.94 6.38
C ASN A 517 50.07 14.32 5.57
N THR A 518 49.03 15.10 5.30
CA THR A 518 48.09 14.86 4.21
C THR A 518 48.01 16.15 3.39
N THR A 519 48.31 16.05 2.10
CA THR A 519 48.17 17.13 1.12
C THR A 519 46.71 17.60 1.12
N THR A 520 46.50 18.86 1.47
CA THR A 520 45.17 19.47 1.59
C THR A 520 44.75 20.15 0.29
N PRO A 521 43.45 20.40 0.06
CA PRO A 521 42.94 21.07 -1.14
C PRO A 521 43.53 22.47 -1.42
N LEU A 522 44.18 23.07 -0.42
CA LEU A 522 44.90 24.35 -0.52
C LEU A 522 46.07 24.32 -1.51
N ASP A 523 46.70 23.17 -1.74
CA ASP A 523 47.82 23.06 -2.69
C ASP A 523 47.38 23.25 -4.16
N LYS A 524 46.08 23.10 -4.46
CA LYS A 524 45.52 23.40 -5.79
C LYS A 524 45.22 24.90 -6.01
N ILE A 525 45.10 25.68 -4.94
CA ILE A 525 44.72 27.10 -5.00
C ILE A 525 45.85 27.96 -5.59
N TRP A 526 47.11 27.57 -5.39
CA TRP A 526 48.28 28.31 -5.89
C TRP A 526 48.66 28.00 -7.33
N PHE A 527 48.16 26.92 -7.93
CA PHE A 527 48.52 26.54 -9.30
C PHE A 527 47.63 27.18 -10.37
N LEU A 528 46.46 27.72 -10.02
CA LEU A 528 45.48 28.27 -10.98
C LEU A 528 45.43 29.81 -11.04
N LEU A 529 46.07 30.52 -10.11
CA LEU A 529 46.11 32.00 -10.07
C LEU A 529 47.43 32.60 -10.56
N GLY A 530 48.33 31.78 -11.10
CA GLY A 530 49.65 32.21 -11.57
C GLY A 530 49.87 31.84 -13.02
N GLU A 531 49.20 32.54 -13.95
CA GLU A 531 49.71 32.91 -15.28
C GLU A 531 48.68 33.83 -15.95
N THR A 532 48.85 35.13 -15.70
CA THR A 532 48.26 36.25 -16.44
C THR A 532 48.77 36.33 -17.86
#